data_AF-A0ABD3VUQ9-F1
#
_entry.id   AF-A0ABD3VUQ9-F1
#
_cell.length_a   1.000
_cell.length_b   1.000
_cell.length_c   1.000
_cell.angle_alpha   90.00
_cell.angle_beta   90.00
_cell.angle_gamma   90.00
#
_symmetry.space_group_name_H-M   'P 1'
#
loop_
_entity.id
_entity.type
_entity.pdbx_description
1 polymer ?
#
loop_
_entity_poly.entity_id
_entity_poly.type
_entity_poly.pdbx_seq_one_letter_code
_entity_poly.pdbx_strand_id
1 'polypeptide(L)'
;MHRHGLMHILLCMSVLCFLSLSILMWNFTPAISEHSVKNVINRTIREIVRQKKSRRFQKWGIDIDAFLERYGYLHENSDDARESRHTGAERKEALRMYQEFHGLKQTGKMNKKVLKKMLEPRCSYPDVNLAAHTSRIWGFHLYHYCKKTFRDAFEVWTNVSGIRIIYTSKTSDIEIQFVRGNHGDGVTNSFQEKGQEAAHAYGPGPYLISGDIHFNDDAAWTFDESPVEGLNLFAVAVHQVGHSLGLHHSPEVESVMAPSFGQPRLRLLSSDIDQVQKLYGPNPDMREAPVEVFVPSTTTPAPKVCKVSMDDMDLGPDGRGYIFKHSYLRRIEHDGEVSRKREIIATVYEGGPEEIDAVAYNHEKERTYLFQNNTVWRYNRFKLDRGYPKRIVGRVFPEKPRSAAFLKDQYDITRLFIFGATQFYVWNPVLDMVASGYPRNTTEYWEGLPKAPKAATSWKDGYLYFIHAENYYKADPGTYKILPGYPKPMPPPWMKGVC
;
A
#
# COMPACT_ATOMS: atom_id res chain seq x y z
N MET A 1 62.42 2.54 -43.33
CA MET A 1 61.44 3.47 -43.94
C MET A 1 60.56 2.67 -44.90
N HIS A 2 59.27 3.03 -45.02
CA HIS A 2 58.20 2.36 -45.80
C HIS A 2 57.39 1.27 -45.09
N ARG A 3 56.35 1.71 -44.35
CA ARG A 3 55.10 0.94 -44.16
C ARG A 3 53.85 1.79 -43.87
N HIS A 4 53.83 3.05 -44.33
CA HIS A 4 52.66 3.94 -44.24
C HIS A 4 52.10 4.43 -45.59
N GLY A 5 52.61 3.92 -46.72
CA GLY A 5 52.19 4.39 -48.07
C GLY A 5 51.08 3.57 -48.75
N LEU A 6 50.79 2.33 -48.32
CA LEU A 6 49.89 1.45 -49.08
C LEU A 6 48.41 1.50 -48.66
N MET A 7 48.08 1.98 -47.45
CA MET A 7 46.70 1.95 -46.94
C MET A 7 45.86 3.16 -47.39
N HIS A 8 46.48 4.29 -47.74
CA HIS A 8 45.77 5.45 -48.31
C HIS A 8 45.49 5.31 -49.82
N ILE A 9 46.26 4.49 -50.54
CA ILE A 9 46.06 4.26 -51.99
C ILE A 9 44.88 3.31 -52.24
N LEU A 10 44.64 2.34 -51.36
CA LEU A 10 43.49 1.42 -51.45
C LEU A 10 42.15 2.05 -51.04
N LEU A 11 42.15 3.12 -50.23
CA LEU A 11 40.93 3.88 -49.88
C LEU A 11 40.57 4.96 -50.91
N CYS A 12 41.56 5.53 -51.63
CA CYS A 12 41.28 6.46 -52.73
C CYS A 12 40.77 5.75 -54.00
N MET A 13 41.26 4.54 -54.28
CA MET A 13 40.82 3.76 -55.45
C MET A 13 39.42 3.16 -55.32
N SER A 14 38.88 2.97 -54.10
CA SER A 14 37.50 2.49 -53.93
C SER A 14 36.47 3.62 -54.10
N VAL A 15 36.78 4.85 -53.69
CA VAL A 15 35.86 6.01 -53.84
C VAL A 15 35.80 6.49 -55.29
N LEU A 16 36.89 6.44 -56.05
CA LEU A 16 36.90 6.80 -57.48
C LEU A 16 36.26 5.74 -58.38
N CYS A 17 36.23 4.47 -57.96
CA CYS A 17 35.52 3.41 -58.70
C CYS A 17 33.99 3.48 -58.51
N PHE A 18 33.51 4.01 -57.36
CA PHE A 18 32.08 4.29 -57.14
C PHE A 18 31.58 5.58 -57.85
N LEU A 19 32.46 6.55 -58.09
CA LEU A 19 32.13 7.77 -58.83
C LEU A 19 32.21 7.61 -60.36
N SER A 20 32.92 6.60 -60.88
CA SER A 20 32.96 6.32 -62.32
C SER A 20 31.83 5.38 -62.80
N LEU A 21 31.31 4.50 -61.94
CA LEU A 21 30.13 3.68 -62.24
C LEU A 21 28.78 4.42 -62.13
N SER A 22 28.76 5.60 -61.50
CA SER A 22 27.57 6.46 -61.43
C SER A 22 27.40 7.36 -62.67
N ILE A 23 28.45 7.58 -63.46
CA ILE A 23 28.37 8.40 -64.69
C ILE A 23 27.97 7.56 -65.91
N LEU A 24 28.25 6.24 -65.94
CA LEU A 24 27.83 5.36 -67.05
C LEU A 24 26.41 4.78 -66.93
N MET A 25 25.75 4.94 -65.77
CA MET A 25 24.35 4.53 -65.57
C MET A 25 23.35 5.69 -65.72
N TRP A 26 23.82 6.87 -66.14
CA TRP A 26 22.95 8.04 -66.33
C TRP A 26 22.17 8.05 -67.67
N ASN A 27 22.49 7.14 -68.60
CA ASN A 27 21.83 7.12 -69.92
C ASN A 27 20.70 6.09 -70.07
N PHE A 28 20.40 5.28 -69.06
CA PHE A 28 19.24 4.39 -69.09
C PHE A 28 18.67 4.16 -67.68
N THR A 29 17.86 5.08 -67.17
CA THR A 29 16.77 4.78 -66.21
C THR A 29 15.79 5.96 -66.15
N PRO A 30 14.48 5.71 -66.00
CA PRO A 30 13.47 6.76 -66.02
C PRO A 30 13.58 7.62 -64.76
N ALA A 31 13.14 8.87 -64.90
CA ALA A 31 13.01 9.87 -63.84
C ALA A 31 12.78 9.23 -62.46
N ILE A 32 13.80 9.27 -61.60
CA ILE A 32 13.61 9.04 -60.17
C ILE A 32 12.71 10.18 -59.72
N SER A 33 11.42 9.87 -59.57
CA SER A 33 10.44 10.86 -59.12
C SER A 33 10.92 11.47 -57.80
N GLU A 34 10.69 12.77 -57.62
CA GLU A 34 11.00 13.48 -56.37
C GLU A 34 10.44 12.73 -55.14
N HIS A 35 9.39 11.95 -55.35
CA HIS A 35 8.77 11.05 -54.38
C HIS A 35 9.68 9.89 -53.93
N SER A 36 10.47 9.29 -54.83
CA SER A 36 11.40 8.19 -54.52
C SER A 36 12.60 8.69 -53.69
N VAL A 37 13.16 9.85 -54.04
CA VAL A 37 14.25 10.48 -53.27
C VAL A 37 13.75 10.89 -51.87
N LYS A 38 12.57 11.50 -51.78
CA LYS A 38 11.93 11.82 -50.48
C LYS A 38 11.71 10.56 -49.64
N ASN A 39 11.30 9.44 -50.24
CA ASN A 39 11.10 8.18 -49.51
C ASN A 39 12.41 7.57 -48.99
N VAL A 40 13.49 7.62 -49.77
CA VAL A 40 14.81 7.15 -49.34
C VAL A 40 15.35 8.04 -48.21
N ILE A 41 15.29 9.36 -48.37
CA ILE A 41 15.70 10.32 -47.33
C ILE A 41 14.90 10.11 -46.06
N ASN A 42 13.57 9.97 -46.14
CA ASN A 42 12.72 9.71 -44.99
C ASN A 42 13.06 8.37 -44.31
N ARG A 43 13.44 7.34 -45.08
CA ARG A 43 13.88 6.05 -44.52
C ARG A 43 15.21 6.17 -43.79
N THR A 44 16.18 6.87 -44.37
CA THR A 44 17.49 7.13 -43.76
C THR A 44 17.37 8.02 -42.51
N ILE A 45 16.52 9.05 -42.54
CA ILE A 45 16.21 9.89 -41.38
C ILE A 45 15.57 9.04 -40.27
N ARG A 46 14.60 8.18 -40.59
CA ARG A 46 14.01 7.23 -39.64
C ARG A 46 15.07 6.31 -39.04
N GLU A 47 16.01 5.79 -39.83
CA GLU A 47 17.10 4.95 -39.32
C GLU A 47 18.09 5.70 -38.44
N ILE A 48 18.50 6.92 -38.81
CA ILE A 48 19.37 7.77 -37.99
C ILE A 48 18.70 8.13 -36.67
N VAL A 49 17.38 8.35 -36.69
CA VAL A 49 16.61 8.70 -35.50
C VAL A 49 16.35 7.49 -34.64
N ARG A 50 16.10 6.33 -35.24
CA ARG A 50 16.04 5.05 -34.53
C ARG A 50 17.39 4.73 -33.89
N GLN A 51 18.51 4.98 -34.58
CA GLN A 51 19.85 4.85 -34.03
C GLN A 51 20.16 5.89 -32.94
N LYS A 52 19.70 7.14 -33.06
CA LYS A 52 19.85 8.16 -32.01
C LYS A 52 18.99 7.86 -30.77
N LYS A 53 17.73 7.45 -30.93
CA LYS A 53 16.86 6.97 -29.84
C LYS A 53 17.49 5.75 -29.17
N SER A 54 17.95 4.77 -29.96
CA SER A 54 18.67 3.59 -29.48
C SER A 54 19.96 3.94 -28.72
N ARG A 55 20.80 4.86 -29.22
CA ARG A 55 22.02 5.32 -28.54
C ARG A 55 21.72 6.11 -27.24
N ARG A 56 20.62 6.87 -27.20
CA ARG A 56 20.22 7.67 -26.03
C ARG A 56 19.59 6.81 -24.95
N PHE A 57 18.76 5.84 -25.36
CA PHE A 57 18.27 4.75 -24.52
C PHE A 57 19.43 3.90 -24.00
N GLN A 58 20.41 3.53 -24.85
CA GLN A 58 21.63 2.83 -24.42
C GLN A 58 22.46 3.62 -23.41
N LYS A 59 22.46 4.96 -23.46
CA LYS A 59 23.25 5.79 -22.55
C LYS A 59 22.67 5.84 -21.13
N TRP A 60 21.35 5.87 -20.98
CA TRP A 60 20.69 6.09 -19.68
C TRP A 60 19.72 4.98 -19.25
N GLY A 61 19.39 4.04 -20.13
CA GLY A 61 18.45 2.95 -19.89
C GLY A 61 16.97 3.34 -19.92
N ILE A 62 16.63 4.60 -20.27
CA ILE A 62 15.25 5.11 -20.31
C ILE A 62 15.02 6.00 -21.55
N ASP A 63 13.79 6.04 -22.07
CA ASP A 63 13.37 7.04 -23.07
C ASP A 63 12.92 8.32 -22.35
N ILE A 64 13.80 9.33 -22.33
CA ILE A 64 13.61 10.59 -21.60
C ILE A 64 12.39 11.36 -22.12
N ASP A 65 12.13 11.31 -23.43
CA ASP A 65 11.03 12.07 -24.03
C ASP A 65 9.70 11.46 -23.62
N ALA A 66 9.59 10.13 -23.72
CA ALA A 66 8.40 9.40 -23.30
C ALA A 66 8.09 9.58 -21.80
N PHE A 67 9.13 9.62 -20.95
CA PHE A 67 8.95 9.90 -19.53
C PHE A 67 8.39 11.31 -19.31
N LEU A 68 8.98 12.33 -19.93
CA LEU A 68 8.57 13.71 -19.73
C LEU A 68 7.18 14.00 -20.33
N GLU A 69 6.83 13.35 -21.44
CA GLU A 69 5.48 13.37 -22.01
C GLU A 69 4.47 12.76 -21.03
N ARG A 70 4.75 11.55 -20.54
CA ARG A 70 3.86 10.82 -19.64
C ARG A 70 3.51 11.59 -18.37
N TYR A 71 4.49 12.30 -17.80
CA TYR A 71 4.29 13.07 -16.57
C TYR A 71 3.94 14.55 -16.79
N GLY A 72 3.66 14.94 -18.05
CA GLY A 72 3.13 16.25 -18.40
C GLY A 72 4.15 17.39 -18.47
N TYR A 73 5.45 17.09 -18.45
CA TYR A 73 6.51 18.09 -18.61
C TYR A 73 6.80 18.42 -20.08
N LEU A 74 6.31 17.62 -21.02
CA LEU A 74 6.55 17.76 -22.45
C LEU A 74 5.23 17.48 -23.21
N HIS A 75 4.81 18.39 -24.09
CA HIS A 75 3.54 18.24 -24.81
C HIS A 75 3.74 17.63 -26.20
N GLU A 76 2.90 16.69 -26.61
CA GLU A 76 2.88 16.21 -27.99
C GLU A 76 2.50 17.35 -28.95
N ASN A 77 3.32 17.62 -29.97
CA ASN A 77 2.94 18.54 -31.04
C ASN A 77 1.82 17.90 -31.87
N SER A 78 0.61 18.46 -31.76
CA SER A 78 -0.64 17.95 -32.33
C SER A 78 -0.73 17.97 -33.86
N ASP A 79 0.26 18.54 -34.56
CA ASP A 79 0.05 18.96 -35.94
C ASP A 79 0.69 18.07 -37.01
N ASP A 80 1.39 16.99 -36.66
CA ASP A 80 1.80 16.00 -37.67
C ASP A 80 2.14 14.64 -37.04
N ALA A 81 1.24 13.67 -37.22
CA ALA A 81 1.41 12.26 -36.84
C ALA A 81 2.54 11.52 -37.59
N ARG A 82 3.49 12.25 -38.20
CA ARG A 82 4.56 11.71 -39.03
C ARG A 82 5.98 11.98 -38.56
N GLU A 83 6.23 12.80 -37.54
CA GLU A 83 7.57 12.91 -36.92
C GLU A 83 7.53 13.59 -35.53
N SER A 84 7.15 12.89 -34.45
CA SER A 84 7.30 13.44 -33.10
C SER A 84 8.80 13.53 -32.71
N ARG A 85 9.37 14.73 -32.79
CA ARG A 85 10.72 15.01 -32.28
C ARG A 85 10.74 16.31 -31.51
N HIS A 86 10.74 16.20 -30.18
CA HIS A 86 11.03 17.31 -29.29
C HIS A 86 12.44 17.84 -29.51
N THR A 87 12.54 19.14 -29.71
CA THR A 87 13.78 19.88 -29.86
C THR A 87 14.68 19.71 -28.64
N GLY A 88 15.96 20.04 -28.81
CA GLY A 88 16.90 20.08 -27.67
C GLY A 88 16.51 21.09 -26.61
N ALA A 89 15.83 22.18 -27.00
CA ALA A 89 15.40 23.26 -26.13
C ALA A 89 14.16 22.86 -25.30
N GLU A 90 13.11 22.34 -25.93
CA GLU A 90 11.89 21.88 -25.24
C GLU A 90 12.22 20.83 -24.17
N ARG A 91 13.03 19.83 -24.53
CA ARG A 91 13.48 18.80 -23.57
C ARG A 91 14.31 19.39 -22.42
N LYS A 92 15.16 20.38 -22.69
CA LYS A 92 15.98 21.03 -21.66
C LYS A 92 15.09 21.76 -20.66
N GLU A 93 14.02 22.39 -21.14
CA GLU A 93 13.07 23.11 -20.30
C GLU A 93 12.17 22.14 -19.51
N ALA A 94 11.63 21.11 -20.16
CA ALA A 94 10.92 20.01 -19.49
C ALA A 94 11.75 19.38 -18.37
N LEU A 95 13.06 19.16 -18.59
CA LEU A 95 13.98 18.68 -17.56
C LEU A 95 14.22 19.69 -16.43
N ARG A 96 14.16 20.99 -16.70
CA ARG A 96 14.24 22.01 -15.65
C ARG A 96 13.00 22.00 -14.77
N MET A 97 11.82 21.95 -15.38
CA MET A 97 10.55 21.85 -14.68
C MET A 97 10.51 20.58 -13.81
N TYR A 98 10.91 19.42 -14.35
CA TYR A 98 11.04 18.19 -13.58
C TYR A 98 12.01 18.35 -12.40
N GLN A 99 13.18 18.94 -12.65
CA GLN A 99 14.18 19.16 -11.60
C GLN A 99 13.66 20.08 -10.51
N GLU A 100 13.00 21.17 -10.89
CA GLU A 100 12.36 22.11 -9.97
C GLU A 100 11.31 21.43 -9.11
N PHE A 101 10.37 20.72 -9.73
CA PHE A 101 9.28 20.02 -9.06
C PHE A 101 9.80 19.03 -8.00
N HIS A 102 10.88 18.31 -8.31
CA HIS A 102 11.49 17.34 -7.41
C HIS A 102 12.61 17.90 -6.52
N GLY A 103 12.75 19.24 -6.40
CA GLY A 103 13.74 19.88 -5.54
C GLY A 103 15.21 19.63 -5.94
N LEU A 104 15.46 19.29 -7.20
CA LEU A 104 16.78 19.09 -7.79
C LEU A 104 17.32 20.39 -8.38
N LYS A 105 18.65 20.47 -8.56
CA LYS A 105 19.28 21.60 -9.24
C LYS A 105 18.83 21.68 -10.71
N GLN A 106 18.20 22.80 -11.07
CA GLN A 106 17.60 23.11 -12.39
C GLN A 106 18.64 23.34 -13.50
N THR A 107 19.42 22.31 -13.81
CA THR A 107 20.45 22.32 -14.86
C THR A 107 19.88 22.11 -16.27
N GLY A 108 18.67 21.55 -16.38
CA GLY A 108 18.07 21.10 -17.65
C GLY A 108 18.84 19.95 -18.31
N LYS A 109 19.72 19.29 -17.56
CA LYS A 109 20.60 18.22 -18.03
C LYS A 109 20.35 16.94 -17.26
N MET A 110 20.33 15.81 -17.97
CA MET A 110 20.38 14.49 -17.35
C MET A 110 21.72 14.26 -16.66
N ASN A 111 21.65 13.74 -15.45
CA ASN A 111 22.80 13.27 -14.68
C ASN A 111 22.39 12.07 -13.82
N LYS A 112 23.34 11.42 -13.15
CA LYS A 112 23.06 10.23 -12.33
C LYS A 112 22.04 10.46 -11.21
N LYS A 113 21.96 11.67 -10.63
CA LYS A 113 20.98 12.01 -9.59
C LYS A 113 19.57 12.12 -10.17
N VAL A 114 19.43 12.79 -11.32
CA VAL A 114 18.15 12.92 -12.04
C VAL A 114 17.67 11.55 -12.51
N LEU A 115 18.56 10.73 -13.08
CA LEU A 115 18.22 9.36 -13.48
C LEU A 115 17.78 8.52 -12.29
N LYS A 116 18.54 8.54 -11.19
CA LYS A 116 18.15 7.80 -9.97
C LYS A 116 16.75 8.20 -9.51
N LYS A 117 16.43 9.50 -9.53
CA LYS A 117 15.10 10.01 -9.15
C LYS A 117 14.00 9.55 -10.12
N MET A 118 14.25 9.58 -11.43
CA MET A 118 13.29 9.12 -12.46
C MET A 118 13.02 7.61 -12.38
N LEU A 119 13.96 6.83 -11.86
CA LEU A 119 13.83 5.38 -11.69
C LEU A 119 13.20 4.97 -10.35
N GLU A 120 12.96 5.91 -9.43
CA GLU A 120 12.23 5.61 -8.20
C GLU A 120 10.80 5.19 -8.53
N PRO A 121 10.27 4.15 -7.87
CA PRO A 121 8.85 3.82 -8.00
C PRO A 121 7.98 5.04 -7.69
N ARG A 122 7.01 5.30 -8.55
CA ARG A 122 6.19 6.52 -8.47
C ARG A 122 4.75 6.31 -8.90
N CYS A 123 3.93 7.32 -8.63
CA CYS A 123 2.58 7.46 -9.15
C CYS A 123 2.64 7.74 -10.66
N SER A 124 1.76 7.09 -11.45
CA SER A 124 1.63 7.33 -12.90
C SER A 124 0.80 8.57 -13.25
N TYR A 125 0.16 9.23 -12.27
CA TYR A 125 -0.56 10.49 -12.50
C TYR A 125 0.41 11.60 -12.96
N PRO A 126 0.04 12.45 -13.93
CA PRO A 126 0.91 13.53 -14.40
C PRO A 126 1.27 14.53 -13.30
N ASP A 127 2.52 14.98 -13.27
CA ASP A 127 2.95 16.04 -12.34
C ASP A 127 2.43 17.41 -12.78
N VAL A 128 2.19 17.55 -14.09
CA VAL A 128 1.70 18.77 -14.74
C VAL A 128 0.53 18.41 -15.66
N ASN A 129 -0.54 19.21 -15.61
CA ASN A 129 -1.89 18.83 -16.03
C ASN A 129 -2.02 18.52 -17.54
N LEU A 130 -2.52 17.33 -17.87
CA LEU A 130 -3.02 16.95 -19.21
C LEU A 130 -4.32 16.16 -19.03
N ALA A 131 -5.42 16.66 -19.60
CA ALA A 131 -6.73 16.02 -19.54
C ALA A 131 -6.72 14.70 -20.33
N ALA A 132 -7.27 13.62 -19.75
CA ALA A 132 -7.38 12.33 -20.42
C ALA A 132 -8.83 11.79 -20.42
N HIS A 133 -9.26 11.28 -21.57
CA HIS A 133 -10.57 10.68 -21.89
C HIS A 133 -10.46 9.15 -22.15
N THR A 134 -11.45 8.39 -21.64
CA THR A 134 -12.17 7.13 -22.09
C THR A 134 -11.40 5.98 -22.81
N SER A 135 -11.62 4.65 -22.64
CA SER A 135 -12.74 3.80 -22.14
C SER A 135 -12.42 2.27 -22.07
N ARG A 136 -12.94 1.57 -21.01
CA ARG A 136 -13.38 0.14 -20.75
C ARG A 136 -12.69 -1.13 -21.35
N ILE A 137 -12.37 -2.14 -20.51
CA ILE A 137 -13.09 -3.43 -20.19
C ILE A 137 -12.23 -4.38 -19.26
N TRP A 138 -12.87 -4.88 -18.18
CA TRP A 138 -12.73 -6.07 -17.30
C TRP A 138 -11.44 -6.93 -17.19
N GLY A 139 -11.05 -7.22 -15.93
CA GLY A 139 -10.26 -8.39 -15.52
C GLY A 139 -10.24 -8.62 -13.99
N PHE A 140 -10.82 -9.74 -13.53
CA PHE A 140 -10.83 -10.20 -12.13
C PHE A 140 -9.45 -10.71 -11.68
N HIS A 141 -9.04 -10.37 -10.45
CA HIS A 141 -8.56 -11.28 -9.37
C HIS A 141 -7.79 -10.44 -8.32
N LEU A 142 -8.15 -10.58 -7.02
CA LEU A 142 -7.58 -10.01 -5.77
C LEU A 142 -8.49 -9.08 -4.91
N TYR A 143 -9.80 -9.03 -5.17
CA TYR A 143 -10.69 -8.08 -4.47
C TYR A 143 -10.85 -8.28 -2.94
N HIS A 144 -10.43 -9.39 -2.34
CA HIS A 144 -10.73 -9.67 -0.93
C HIS A 144 -9.62 -9.22 0.04
N TYR A 145 -8.34 -9.43 -0.31
CA TYR A 145 -7.18 -9.27 0.60
C TYR A 145 -6.85 -7.81 1.02
N CYS A 146 -7.28 -6.80 0.24
CA CYS A 146 -6.85 -5.41 0.43
C CYS A 146 -7.96 -4.47 0.95
N LYS A 147 -9.17 -4.99 1.22
CA LYS A 147 -10.34 -4.15 1.59
C LYS A 147 -10.09 -3.29 2.82
N LYS A 148 -9.40 -3.82 3.84
CA LYS A 148 -9.07 -3.04 5.03
C LYS A 148 -8.02 -1.98 4.75
N THR A 149 -6.96 -2.31 3.99
CA THR A 149 -5.94 -1.32 3.60
C THR A 149 -6.56 -0.12 2.90
N PHE A 150 -7.50 -0.36 1.98
CA PHE A 150 -8.22 0.73 1.32
C PHE A 150 -9.17 1.46 2.27
N ARG A 151 -9.85 0.75 3.17
CA ARG A 151 -10.68 1.39 4.21
C ARG A 151 -9.86 2.32 5.09
N ASP A 152 -8.75 1.84 5.64
CA ASP A 152 -7.84 2.61 6.47
C ASP A 152 -7.29 3.81 5.68
N ALA A 153 -6.97 3.64 4.39
CA ALA A 153 -6.50 4.73 3.53
C ALA A 153 -7.56 5.82 3.33
N PHE A 154 -8.83 5.45 3.16
CA PHE A 154 -9.94 6.40 3.15
C PHE A 154 -10.14 7.07 4.52
N GLU A 155 -10.02 6.31 5.62
CA GLU A 155 -10.16 6.84 6.98
C GLU A 155 -9.13 7.93 7.30
N VAL A 156 -7.90 7.83 6.78
CA VAL A 156 -6.88 8.89 6.90
C VAL A 156 -7.43 10.25 6.42
N TRP A 157 -8.16 10.27 5.31
CA TRP A 157 -8.73 11.49 4.73
C TRP A 157 -10.04 11.90 5.40
N THR A 158 -10.94 10.95 5.73
CA THR A 158 -12.21 11.29 6.39
C THR A 158 -12.02 11.76 7.83
N ASN A 159 -10.96 11.33 8.52
CA ASN A 159 -10.66 11.81 9.88
C ASN A 159 -10.35 13.29 9.95
N VAL A 160 -9.85 13.89 8.86
CA VAL A 160 -9.45 15.31 8.82
C VAL A 160 -10.36 16.18 7.97
N SER A 161 -11.34 15.62 7.25
CA SER A 161 -12.20 16.36 6.32
C SER A 161 -13.67 16.03 6.49
N GLY A 162 -14.57 16.85 5.92
CA GLY A 162 -16.02 16.63 5.92
C GLY A 162 -16.49 15.48 5.02
N ILE A 163 -15.57 14.71 4.43
CA ILE A 163 -15.88 13.63 3.49
C ILE A 163 -16.52 12.45 4.23
N ARG A 164 -17.51 11.83 3.58
CA ARG A 164 -18.14 10.58 4.05
C ARG A 164 -18.00 9.51 2.98
N ILE A 165 -17.46 8.36 3.37
CA ILE A 165 -17.28 7.21 2.46
C ILE A 165 -18.30 6.13 2.80
N ILE A 166 -19.03 5.67 1.78
CA ILE A 166 -20.02 4.61 1.89
C ILE A 166 -19.59 3.46 0.97
N TYR A 167 -19.35 2.30 1.56
CA TYR A 167 -18.99 1.10 0.79
C TYR A 167 -20.26 0.44 0.22
N THR A 168 -20.27 0.20 -1.08
CA THR A 168 -21.41 -0.41 -1.81
C THR A 168 -20.93 -1.54 -2.71
N SER A 169 -21.81 -2.51 -2.97
CA SER A 169 -21.60 -3.58 -3.97
C SER A 169 -22.30 -3.29 -5.30
N LYS A 170 -22.84 -2.09 -5.46
CA LYS A 170 -23.51 -1.59 -6.67
C LYS A 170 -22.61 -0.56 -7.36
N THR A 171 -23.19 0.32 -8.16
CA THR A 171 -22.51 1.50 -8.73
C THR A 171 -21.87 2.34 -7.63
N SER A 172 -20.59 2.66 -7.79
CA SER A 172 -19.78 3.46 -6.86
C SER A 172 -19.14 4.64 -7.59
N ASP A 173 -18.81 5.70 -6.85
CA ASP A 173 -18.07 6.86 -7.38
C ASP A 173 -16.57 6.58 -7.53
N ILE A 174 -16.05 5.56 -6.85
CA ILE A 174 -14.65 5.16 -6.89
C ILE A 174 -14.59 3.63 -6.95
N GLU A 175 -14.09 3.07 -8.04
CA GLU A 175 -13.71 1.67 -8.14
C GLU A 175 -12.21 1.49 -7.91
N ILE A 176 -11.83 0.42 -7.21
CA ILE A 176 -10.42 0.09 -6.94
C ILE A 176 -10.09 -1.25 -7.56
N GLN A 177 -9.05 -1.29 -8.39
CA GLN A 177 -8.66 -2.47 -9.16
C GLN A 177 -7.15 -2.71 -9.13
N PHE A 178 -6.74 -3.98 -9.15
CA PHE A 178 -5.37 -4.40 -9.46
C PHE A 178 -5.35 -4.88 -10.91
N VAL A 179 -4.47 -4.32 -11.72
CA VAL A 179 -4.42 -4.52 -13.17
C VAL A 179 -2.98 -4.58 -13.67
N ARG A 180 -2.75 -5.16 -14.86
CA ARG A 180 -1.43 -5.31 -15.47
C ARG A 180 -1.38 -4.70 -16.85
N GLY A 181 -0.20 -4.24 -17.27
CA GLY A 181 0.03 -3.81 -18.64
C GLY A 181 -0.99 -2.75 -19.09
N ASN A 182 -1.46 -2.88 -20.34
CA ASN A 182 -2.57 -2.09 -20.85
C ASN A 182 -3.90 -2.64 -20.28
N HIS A 183 -4.61 -1.81 -19.53
CA HIS A 183 -5.78 -2.19 -18.75
C HIS A 183 -7.04 -1.39 -19.12
N GLY A 184 -7.10 -0.88 -20.36
CA GLY A 184 -8.34 -0.36 -20.94
C GLY A 184 -8.68 1.08 -20.55
N ASP A 185 -7.72 1.84 -20.02
CA ASP A 185 -7.87 3.25 -19.62
C ASP A 185 -6.91 4.20 -20.37
N GLY A 186 -6.32 3.71 -21.47
CA GLY A 186 -5.45 4.48 -22.37
C GLY A 186 -4.06 3.87 -22.48
N VAL A 187 -3.48 3.89 -23.69
CA VAL A 187 -2.16 3.27 -23.95
C VAL A 187 -1.05 3.96 -23.16
N THR A 188 -1.20 5.26 -22.89
CA THR A 188 -0.29 6.06 -22.06
C THR A 188 -0.37 5.73 -20.57
N ASN A 189 -1.43 5.06 -20.13
CA ASN A 189 -1.66 4.64 -18.74
C ASN A 189 -1.24 3.20 -18.48
N SER A 190 -0.79 2.47 -19.52
CA SER A 190 -0.30 1.11 -19.41
C SER A 190 0.83 1.00 -18.38
N PHE A 191 0.72 0.04 -17.45
CA PHE A 191 1.78 -0.27 -16.51
C PHE A 191 2.93 -1.03 -17.19
N GLN A 192 4.17 -0.72 -16.83
CA GLN A 192 5.34 -1.48 -17.29
C GLN A 192 5.65 -2.65 -16.35
N GLU A 193 6.13 -3.75 -16.93
CA GLU A 193 6.65 -4.89 -16.17
C GLU A 193 7.84 -4.43 -15.29
N LYS A 194 7.84 -4.81 -14.01
CA LYS A 194 8.77 -4.41 -12.91
C LYS A 194 8.39 -3.19 -12.05
N GLY A 195 7.19 -2.64 -12.17
CA GLY A 195 6.62 -1.78 -11.12
C GLY A 195 7.26 -0.39 -10.94
N GLN A 196 7.83 0.20 -12.00
CA GLN A 196 8.24 1.62 -11.97
C GLN A 196 7.05 2.55 -11.71
N GLU A 197 5.89 2.20 -12.25
CA GLU A 197 4.61 2.83 -11.99
C GLU A 197 3.84 1.92 -11.05
N ALA A 198 3.62 2.37 -9.82
CA ALA A 198 2.99 1.54 -8.79
C ALA A 198 1.47 1.56 -8.90
N ALA A 199 0.89 2.73 -9.14
CA ALA A 199 -0.55 2.95 -9.22
C ALA A 199 -0.85 4.32 -9.84
N HIS A 200 -2.09 4.50 -10.31
CA HIS A 200 -2.69 5.81 -10.58
C HIS A 200 -4.14 5.85 -10.11
N ALA A 201 -4.64 7.07 -9.96
CA ALA A 201 -6.04 7.36 -9.69
C ALA A 201 -6.53 8.51 -10.56
N TYR A 202 -7.83 8.55 -10.80
CA TYR A 202 -8.48 9.62 -11.53
C TYR A 202 -9.12 10.61 -10.56
N GLY A 203 -8.98 11.90 -10.85
CA GLY A 203 -9.68 12.93 -10.10
C GLY A 203 -11.20 12.80 -10.19
N PRO A 204 -11.94 13.45 -9.28
CA PRO A 204 -13.40 13.48 -9.32
C PRO A 204 -13.88 14.19 -10.60
N GLY A 205 -14.98 13.74 -11.16
CA GLY A 205 -15.47 14.24 -12.44
C GLY A 205 -16.69 13.48 -12.97
N PRO A 206 -17.23 13.89 -14.14
CA PRO A 206 -18.47 13.34 -14.68
C PRO A 206 -18.26 12.07 -15.52
N TYR A 207 -17.01 11.62 -15.69
CA TYR A 207 -16.70 10.47 -16.55
C TYR A 207 -16.77 9.17 -15.75
N LEU A 208 -17.05 8.06 -16.44
CA LEU A 208 -17.22 6.75 -15.79
C LEU A 208 -16.00 6.26 -15.00
N ILE A 209 -14.81 6.76 -15.33
CA ILE A 209 -13.56 6.38 -14.65
C ILE A 209 -13.13 7.42 -13.60
N SER A 210 -13.86 8.54 -13.49
CA SER A 210 -13.55 9.58 -12.52
C SER A 210 -13.62 9.01 -11.12
N GLY A 211 -12.59 9.26 -10.31
CA GLY A 211 -12.46 8.70 -8.97
C GLY A 211 -11.77 7.33 -8.90
N ASP A 212 -11.71 6.56 -10.00
CA ASP A 212 -11.19 5.18 -9.96
C ASP A 212 -9.70 5.13 -9.64
N ILE A 213 -9.27 4.03 -9.01
CA ILE A 213 -7.89 3.77 -8.62
C ILE A 213 -7.43 2.43 -9.17
N HIS A 214 -6.32 2.46 -9.91
CA HIS A 214 -5.66 1.28 -10.46
C HIS A 214 -4.30 1.05 -9.83
N PHE A 215 -4.07 -0.15 -9.31
CA PHE A 215 -2.80 -0.61 -8.77
C PHE A 215 -2.14 -1.58 -9.75
N ASN A 216 -0.83 -1.44 -9.96
CA ASN A 216 -0.07 -2.32 -10.82
C ASN A 216 0.13 -3.68 -10.13
N ASP A 217 -0.48 -4.75 -10.65
CA ASP A 217 -0.41 -6.10 -10.08
C ASP A 217 0.96 -6.77 -10.28
N ASP A 218 1.84 -6.21 -11.12
CA ASP A 218 3.23 -6.66 -11.27
C ASP A 218 4.20 -5.95 -10.29
N ALA A 219 3.71 -5.03 -9.46
CA ALA A 219 4.52 -4.36 -8.44
C ALA A 219 4.76 -5.25 -7.21
N ALA A 220 5.93 -5.12 -6.59
CA ALA A 220 6.30 -5.87 -5.39
C ALA A 220 5.64 -5.26 -4.13
N TRP A 221 4.34 -5.46 -3.98
CA TRP A 221 3.56 -4.91 -2.86
C TRP A 221 3.97 -5.49 -1.50
N THR A 222 4.19 -4.61 -0.53
CA THR A 222 4.34 -4.95 0.89
C THR A 222 3.12 -4.46 1.67
N PHE A 223 2.76 -5.22 2.70
CA PHE A 223 1.55 -4.99 3.49
C PHE A 223 1.88 -4.49 4.91
N ASP A 224 3.11 -4.03 5.15
CA ASP A 224 3.63 -3.64 6.46
C ASP A 224 4.67 -2.51 6.48
N GLU A 225 4.92 -1.95 7.67
CA GLU A 225 5.95 -0.93 7.94
C GLU A 225 7.39 -1.51 8.00
N SER A 226 7.60 -2.77 7.62
CA SER A 226 8.90 -3.43 7.77
C SER A 226 9.80 -3.17 6.55
N PRO A 227 11.13 -3.03 6.71
CA PRO A 227 12.06 -2.64 5.65
C PRO A 227 12.39 -3.81 4.71
N VAL A 228 11.37 -4.52 4.23
CA VAL A 228 11.52 -5.48 3.13
C VAL A 228 11.49 -4.69 1.83
N GLU A 229 12.36 -5.03 0.88
CA GLU A 229 12.37 -4.42 -0.46
C GLU A 229 10.98 -4.58 -1.11
N GLY A 230 10.31 -3.45 -1.40
CA GLY A 230 8.98 -3.42 -2.03
C GLY A 230 8.21 -2.12 -1.76
N LEU A 231 6.97 -2.05 -2.26
CA LEU A 231 6.10 -0.86 -2.19
C LEU A 231 4.99 -1.05 -1.17
N ASN A 232 4.96 -0.20 -0.14
CA ASN A 232 3.94 -0.29 0.90
C ASN A 232 2.56 0.07 0.35
N LEU A 233 1.67 -0.93 0.27
CA LEU A 233 0.34 -0.77 -0.33
C LEU A 233 -0.50 0.29 0.39
N PHE A 234 -0.42 0.38 1.72
CA PHE A 234 -1.17 1.37 2.49
C PHE A 234 -0.70 2.80 2.15
N ALA A 235 0.61 3.04 2.14
CA ALA A 235 1.17 4.36 1.81
C ALA A 235 0.80 4.76 0.37
N VAL A 236 0.90 3.84 -0.59
CA VAL A 236 0.48 4.11 -1.98
C VAL A 236 -1.03 4.34 -2.06
N ALA A 237 -1.84 3.57 -1.33
CA ALA A 237 -3.29 3.75 -1.30
C ALA A 237 -3.70 5.10 -0.72
N VAL A 238 -3.10 5.55 0.39
CA VAL A 238 -3.36 6.89 0.97
C VAL A 238 -3.11 7.98 -0.07
N HIS A 239 -2.01 7.89 -0.82
CA HIS A 239 -1.70 8.80 -1.91
C HIS A 239 -2.75 8.76 -3.03
N GLN A 240 -3.10 7.57 -3.54
CA GLN A 240 -4.07 7.44 -4.64
C GLN A 240 -5.48 7.90 -4.24
N VAL A 241 -5.89 7.67 -2.99
CA VAL A 241 -7.16 8.20 -2.47
C VAL A 241 -7.14 9.74 -2.50
N GLY A 242 -6.02 10.38 -2.17
CA GLY A 242 -5.89 11.84 -2.29
C GLY A 242 -6.20 12.34 -3.71
N HIS A 243 -5.68 11.67 -4.74
CA HIS A 243 -6.03 11.98 -6.14
C HIS A 243 -7.50 11.75 -6.46
N SER A 244 -8.09 10.66 -5.97
CA SER A 244 -9.53 10.37 -6.14
C SER A 244 -10.42 11.43 -5.51
N LEU A 245 -9.92 12.08 -4.45
CA LEU A 245 -10.53 13.23 -3.78
C LEU A 245 -10.13 14.58 -4.41
N GLY A 246 -9.39 14.60 -5.51
CA GLY A 246 -9.06 15.81 -6.27
C GLY A 246 -7.81 16.55 -5.81
N LEU A 247 -6.95 15.94 -4.99
CA LEU A 247 -5.64 16.50 -4.67
C LEU A 247 -4.65 16.23 -5.81
N HIS A 248 -3.68 17.13 -5.97
CA HIS A 248 -2.60 17.00 -6.95
C HIS A 248 -1.28 16.64 -6.26
N HIS A 249 -0.26 16.29 -7.04
CA HIS A 249 1.06 16.01 -6.49
C HIS A 249 1.63 17.22 -5.74
N SER A 250 2.19 16.96 -4.57
CA SER A 250 2.92 17.95 -3.80
C SER A 250 4.41 17.94 -4.15
N PRO A 251 5.08 19.10 -4.25
CA PRO A 251 6.53 19.18 -4.37
C PRO A 251 7.25 18.86 -3.06
N GLU A 252 6.55 18.83 -1.92
CA GLU A 252 7.13 18.54 -0.61
C GLU A 252 7.48 17.05 -0.49
N VAL A 253 8.77 16.73 -0.32
CA VAL A 253 9.26 15.34 -0.32
C VAL A 253 8.64 14.47 0.78
N GLU A 254 8.18 15.07 1.88
CA GLU A 254 7.58 14.39 3.02
C GLU A 254 6.04 14.32 2.95
N SER A 255 5.40 14.98 1.98
CA SER A 255 3.94 14.93 1.78
C SER A 255 3.51 13.55 1.31
N VAL A 256 2.35 13.08 1.78
CA VAL A 256 1.77 11.83 1.23
C VAL A 256 1.45 11.95 -0.25
N MET A 257 1.19 13.16 -0.74
CA MET A 257 0.94 13.48 -2.16
C MET A 257 2.23 13.69 -2.96
N ALA A 258 3.42 13.44 -2.40
CA ALA A 258 4.66 13.43 -3.16
C ALA A 258 4.65 12.28 -4.21
N PRO A 259 5.06 12.52 -5.47
CA PRO A 259 4.90 11.55 -6.56
C PRO A 259 5.74 10.26 -6.42
N SER A 260 6.88 10.31 -5.71
CA SER A 260 7.81 9.16 -5.59
C SER A 260 7.63 8.42 -4.26
N PHE A 261 7.55 7.09 -4.29
CA PHE A 261 7.17 6.25 -3.16
C PHE A 261 8.31 5.77 -2.25
N GLY A 262 9.50 6.37 -2.36
CA GLY A 262 10.74 6.05 -1.63
C GLY A 262 10.58 5.34 -0.27
N GLN A 263 10.52 6.09 0.83
CA GLN A 263 10.15 5.55 2.14
C GLN A 263 8.63 5.69 2.35
N PRO A 264 7.96 4.73 3.01
CA PRO A 264 6.53 4.79 3.23
C PRO A 264 6.15 5.99 4.10
N ARG A 265 5.27 6.86 3.58
CA ARG A 265 4.73 8.03 4.28
C ARG A 265 3.36 7.67 4.82
N LEU A 266 3.23 7.67 6.15
CA LEU A 266 2.06 7.12 6.85
C LEU A 266 1.23 8.20 7.56
N ARG A 267 1.61 9.48 7.43
CA ARG A 267 0.95 10.61 8.11
C ARG A 267 0.81 11.78 7.15
N LEU A 268 -0.35 12.43 7.21
CA LEU A 268 -0.61 13.67 6.47
C LEU A 268 0.23 14.82 7.03
N LEU A 269 0.80 15.64 6.15
CA LEU A 269 1.31 16.95 6.53
C LEU A 269 0.17 17.95 6.71
N SER A 270 0.45 19.06 7.40
CA SER A 270 -0.50 20.17 7.50
C SER A 270 -0.93 20.68 6.12
N SER A 271 -0.02 20.72 5.14
CA SER A 271 -0.33 21.10 3.75
C SER A 271 -1.22 20.09 3.02
N ASP A 272 -1.17 18.80 3.37
CA ASP A 272 -2.10 17.79 2.84
C ASP A 272 -3.51 17.99 3.43
N ILE A 273 -3.57 18.28 4.74
CA ILE A 273 -4.82 18.56 5.49
C ILE A 273 -5.48 19.83 4.96
N ASP A 274 -4.74 20.92 4.81
CA ASP A 274 -5.25 22.20 4.33
C ASP A 274 -5.85 22.08 2.93
N GLN A 275 -5.21 21.30 2.04
CA GLN A 275 -5.69 21.08 0.68
C GLN A 275 -6.99 20.28 0.65
N VAL A 276 -7.11 19.17 1.40
CA VAL A 276 -8.36 18.40 1.43
C VAL A 276 -9.48 19.17 2.13
N GLN A 277 -9.18 19.92 3.20
CA GLN A 277 -10.17 20.75 3.90
C GLN A 277 -10.62 21.94 3.05
N LYS A 278 -9.78 22.47 2.16
CA LYS A 278 -10.19 23.50 1.19
C LYS A 278 -11.26 22.98 0.22
N LEU A 279 -11.23 21.69 -0.11
CA LEU A 279 -12.20 21.04 -0.99
C LEU A 279 -13.49 20.62 -0.25
N TYR A 280 -13.36 20.08 0.96
CA TYR A 280 -14.46 19.37 1.64
C TYR A 280 -14.80 19.88 3.04
N GLY A 281 -14.10 20.92 3.51
CA GLY A 281 -14.20 21.41 4.89
C GLY A 281 -13.54 20.46 5.91
N PRO A 282 -13.36 20.91 7.16
CA PRO A 282 -12.89 20.06 8.25
C PRO A 282 -13.96 19.06 8.67
N ASN A 283 -13.54 17.95 9.30
CA ASN A 283 -14.47 16.96 9.83
C ASN A 283 -15.36 17.59 10.93
N PRO A 284 -16.70 17.61 10.76
CA PRO A 284 -17.61 18.23 11.73
C PRO A 284 -17.69 17.49 13.07
N ASP A 285 -17.35 16.19 13.10
CA ASP A 285 -17.35 15.34 14.30
C ASP A 285 -16.06 15.54 15.15
N MET A 286 -15.11 16.33 14.65
CA MET A 286 -13.86 16.70 15.35
C MET A 286 -13.99 18.04 16.12
N ARG A 287 -15.20 18.52 16.39
CA ARG A 287 -15.40 19.61 17.36
C ARG A 287 -15.31 19.05 18.78
N GLU A 288 -14.25 19.47 19.49
CA GLU A 288 -13.86 19.15 20.87
C GLU A 288 -12.84 18.01 21.06
N ALA A 289 -11.65 18.18 20.47
CA ALA A 289 -10.42 17.85 21.18
C ALA A 289 -9.64 19.16 21.42
N PRO A 290 -9.14 19.45 22.64
CA PRO A 290 -8.33 20.64 22.87
C PRO A 290 -7.10 20.56 21.97
N VAL A 291 -6.88 21.60 21.17
CA VAL A 291 -5.62 21.80 20.47
C VAL A 291 -4.57 22.06 21.54
N GLU A 292 -3.80 21.04 21.93
CA GLU A 292 -2.52 21.28 22.58
C GLU A 292 -1.64 22.01 21.58
N VAL A 293 -1.52 23.34 21.78
CA VAL A 293 -0.55 24.18 21.09
C VAL A 293 0.83 23.68 21.49
N PHE A 294 1.45 22.88 20.62
CA PHE A 294 2.83 22.46 20.80
C PHE A 294 3.74 23.67 20.53
N VAL A 295 4.04 24.42 21.60
CA VAL A 295 5.17 25.34 21.62
C VAL A 295 6.43 24.51 21.37
N PRO A 296 7.34 24.90 20.45
CA PRO A 296 8.55 24.13 20.19
C PRO A 296 9.48 24.25 21.40
N SER A 297 9.31 23.33 22.36
CA SER A 297 10.21 23.18 23.49
C SER A 297 11.39 22.33 23.06
N THR A 298 12.54 23.00 22.94
CA THR A 298 13.86 22.38 22.95
C THR A 298 14.05 21.62 24.26
N THR A 299 13.83 20.30 24.28
CA THR A 299 14.27 19.44 25.39
C THR A 299 14.23 17.95 25.02
N THR A 300 15.38 17.31 25.17
CA THR A 300 15.63 15.95 25.71
C THR A 300 14.86 14.75 25.11
N PRO A 301 15.52 13.63 24.71
CA PRO A 301 14.82 12.49 24.15
C PRO A 301 13.82 11.91 25.16
N ALA A 302 12.55 11.88 24.79
CA ALA A 302 11.52 11.16 25.55
C ALA A 302 11.91 9.67 25.66
N PRO A 303 11.61 9.01 26.79
CA PRO A 303 11.87 7.58 26.95
C PRO A 303 11.18 6.79 25.83
N LYS A 304 11.91 5.86 25.20
CA LYS A 304 11.36 4.97 24.17
C LYS A 304 10.29 4.08 24.79
N VAL A 305 9.03 4.40 24.55
CA VAL A 305 7.91 3.55 24.97
C VAL A 305 7.71 2.41 23.99
N CYS A 306 7.64 1.17 24.50
CA CYS A 306 7.38 0.01 23.67
C CYS A 306 5.90 -0.07 23.24
N LYS A 307 5.66 -0.16 21.93
CA LYS A 307 4.33 -0.36 21.35
C LYS A 307 4.34 -1.60 20.47
N VAL A 308 3.51 -2.58 20.81
CA VAL A 308 3.33 -3.79 20.00
C VAL A 308 2.01 -3.66 19.24
N SER A 309 2.10 -3.58 17.91
CA SER A 309 0.91 -3.52 17.04
C SER A 309 0.32 -4.92 16.89
N MET A 310 -0.91 -5.09 17.37
CA MET A 310 -1.69 -6.33 17.31
C MET A 310 -3.17 -5.99 17.17
N ASP A 311 -4.01 -6.98 16.85
CA ASP A 311 -5.47 -6.88 16.92
C ASP A 311 -6.05 -7.70 18.06
N ASP A 312 -5.53 -8.90 18.26
CA ASP A 312 -5.70 -9.71 19.47
C ASP A 312 -4.56 -10.75 19.51
N MET A 313 -4.45 -11.51 20.60
CA MET A 313 -3.47 -12.59 20.69
C MET A 313 -3.93 -13.69 21.61
N ASP A 314 -3.51 -14.93 21.34
CA ASP A 314 -3.68 -16.02 22.30
C ASP A 314 -2.64 -17.12 22.12
N LEU A 315 -2.62 -18.10 23.03
CA LEU A 315 -1.89 -19.34 22.83
C LEU A 315 -2.52 -20.15 21.69
N GLY A 316 -1.75 -21.07 21.12
CA GLY A 316 -2.24 -22.01 20.12
C GLY A 316 -2.00 -23.48 20.48
N PRO A 317 -2.43 -24.39 19.60
CA PRO A 317 -2.40 -25.84 19.81
C PRO A 317 -1.02 -26.44 20.05
N ASP A 318 0.04 -25.77 19.60
CA ASP A 318 1.43 -26.17 19.77
C ASP A 318 2.10 -25.52 20.99
N GLY A 319 1.32 -24.83 21.83
CA GLY A 319 1.82 -24.15 23.03
C GLY A 319 2.66 -22.90 22.76
N ARG A 320 2.68 -22.41 21.51
CA ARG A 320 3.24 -21.10 21.14
C ARG A 320 2.18 -20.00 21.28
N GLY A 321 2.64 -18.77 21.45
CA GLY A 321 1.76 -17.60 21.35
C GLY A 321 1.57 -17.19 19.91
N TYR A 322 0.41 -16.62 19.60
CA TYR A 322 0.05 -16.12 18.28
C TYR A 322 -0.46 -14.70 18.42
N ILE A 323 0.32 -13.75 17.91
CA ILE A 323 -0.05 -12.35 17.85
C ILE A 323 -0.67 -12.11 16.49
N PHE A 324 -1.96 -11.82 16.45
CA PHE A 324 -2.69 -11.57 15.22
C PHE A 324 -2.72 -10.08 14.93
N LYS A 325 -2.58 -9.72 13.66
CA LYS A 325 -2.70 -8.34 13.20
C LYS A 325 -3.17 -8.34 11.75
N HIS A 326 -4.34 -7.77 11.51
CA HIS A 326 -5.01 -7.78 10.21
C HIS A 326 -5.13 -9.21 9.68
N SER A 327 -4.50 -9.50 8.55
CA SER A 327 -4.53 -10.79 7.87
C SER A 327 -3.37 -11.72 8.16
N TYR A 328 -2.45 -11.33 9.04
CA TYR A 328 -1.29 -12.14 9.39
C TYR A 328 -1.18 -12.37 10.89
N LEU A 329 -0.38 -13.37 11.26
CA LEU A 329 0.03 -13.63 12.62
C LEU A 329 1.55 -13.76 12.72
N ARG A 330 2.06 -13.49 13.92
CA ARG A 330 3.45 -13.75 14.33
C ARG A 330 3.43 -14.71 15.50
N ARG A 331 4.44 -15.57 15.59
CA ARG A 331 4.56 -16.55 16.67
C ARG A 331 5.41 -15.99 17.80
N ILE A 332 4.99 -16.25 19.04
CA ILE A 332 5.83 -16.19 20.22
C ILE A 332 6.35 -17.60 20.43
N GLU A 333 7.64 -17.81 20.19
CA GLU A 333 8.29 -19.11 20.35
C GLU A 333 8.33 -19.52 21.84
N HIS A 334 8.69 -20.77 22.12
CA HIS A 334 8.63 -21.31 23.48
C HIS A 334 9.52 -20.57 24.49
N ASP A 335 10.58 -19.93 24.03
CA ASP A 335 11.50 -19.11 24.81
C ASP A 335 11.02 -17.66 25.01
N GLY A 336 9.88 -17.30 24.41
CA GLY A 336 9.28 -15.97 24.45
C GLY A 336 9.68 -15.06 23.29
N GLU A 337 10.60 -15.47 22.40
CA GLU A 337 11.00 -14.64 21.27
C GLU A 337 9.87 -14.51 20.25
N VAL A 338 9.56 -13.27 19.85
CA VAL A 338 8.54 -13.03 18.83
C VAL A 338 9.18 -13.10 17.45
N SER A 339 8.82 -14.14 16.70
CA SER A 339 9.27 -14.38 15.34
C SER A 339 9.07 -13.15 14.46
N ARG A 340 10.09 -12.82 13.65
CA ARG A 340 9.98 -11.77 12.62
C ARG A 340 9.14 -12.21 11.43
N LYS A 341 8.97 -13.52 11.24
CA LYS A 341 8.18 -14.10 10.15
C LYS A 341 6.70 -13.80 10.38
N ARG A 342 6.07 -13.19 9.38
CA ARG A 342 4.61 -13.04 9.32
C ARG A 342 4.05 -14.20 8.51
N GLU A 343 3.00 -14.80 9.02
CA GLU A 343 2.31 -15.90 8.35
C GLU A 343 0.85 -15.49 8.15
N ILE A 344 0.32 -15.72 6.95
CA ILE A 344 -1.06 -15.38 6.64
C ILE A 344 -1.99 -16.25 7.49
N ILE A 345 -3.00 -15.65 8.11
CA ILE A 345 -3.95 -16.35 8.97
C ILE A 345 -4.60 -17.49 8.20
N ALA A 346 -5.09 -17.23 6.98
CA ALA A 346 -5.70 -18.24 6.11
C ALA A 346 -4.76 -19.37 5.67
N THR A 347 -3.44 -19.20 5.79
CA THR A 347 -2.45 -20.27 5.54
C THR A 347 -2.23 -21.14 6.78
N VAL A 348 -2.19 -20.52 7.97
CA VAL A 348 -2.02 -21.26 9.24
C VAL A 348 -3.33 -21.93 9.67
N TYR A 349 -4.44 -21.24 9.48
CA TYR A 349 -5.80 -21.66 9.75
C TYR A 349 -6.55 -21.73 8.43
N GLU A 350 -6.33 -22.82 7.68
CA GLU A 350 -6.92 -23.02 6.35
C GLU A 350 -8.45 -22.87 6.36
N GLY A 351 -8.99 -22.14 5.38
CA GLY A 351 -10.41 -21.78 5.31
C GLY A 351 -10.87 -20.77 6.36
N GLY A 352 -9.92 -20.13 7.06
CA GLY A 352 -10.16 -19.17 8.13
C GLY A 352 -10.60 -17.80 7.66
N PRO A 353 -10.90 -16.89 8.61
CA PRO A 353 -11.22 -15.53 8.26
C PRO A 353 -9.98 -14.82 7.71
N GLU A 354 -10.22 -13.82 6.86
CA GLU A 354 -9.12 -13.01 6.31
C GLU A 354 -8.53 -12.09 7.36
N GLU A 355 -9.32 -11.68 8.34
CA GLU A 355 -8.91 -10.87 9.49
C GLU A 355 -9.68 -11.32 10.72
N ILE A 356 -9.13 -11.09 11.90
CA ILE A 356 -9.83 -11.38 13.14
C ILE A 356 -10.15 -10.11 13.91
N ASP A 357 -11.32 -10.14 14.55
CA ASP A 357 -11.69 -9.19 15.58
C ASP A 357 -11.28 -9.68 16.97
N ALA A 358 -11.24 -11.00 17.17
CA ALA A 358 -10.80 -11.65 18.40
C ALA A 358 -10.36 -13.09 18.13
N VAL A 359 -9.50 -13.63 19.00
CA VAL A 359 -9.09 -15.04 19.01
C VAL A 359 -9.21 -15.58 20.43
N ALA A 360 -9.60 -16.84 20.57
CA ALA A 360 -9.52 -17.54 21.85
C ALA A 360 -9.14 -19.00 21.68
N TYR A 361 -8.21 -19.50 22.48
CA TYR A 361 -7.80 -20.89 22.51
C TYR A 361 -8.28 -21.60 23.77
N ASN A 362 -9.07 -22.65 23.58
CA ASN A 362 -9.49 -23.53 24.65
C ASN A 362 -8.46 -24.63 24.86
N HIS A 363 -7.65 -24.48 25.91
CA HIS A 363 -6.62 -25.44 26.30
C HIS A 363 -7.15 -26.85 26.56
N GLU A 364 -8.32 -26.98 27.20
CA GLU A 364 -8.87 -28.28 27.58
C GLU A 364 -9.46 -29.06 26.41
N LYS A 365 -9.91 -28.37 25.38
CA LYS A 365 -10.54 -28.96 24.19
C LYS A 365 -9.65 -28.94 22.96
N GLU A 366 -8.45 -28.37 23.05
CA GLU A 366 -7.55 -28.10 21.92
C GLU A 366 -8.30 -27.44 20.76
N ARG A 367 -9.11 -26.43 21.08
CA ARG A 367 -9.94 -25.72 20.10
C ARG A 367 -9.58 -24.25 20.03
N THR A 368 -9.20 -23.78 18.84
CA THR A 368 -9.05 -22.35 18.55
C THR A 368 -10.33 -21.81 17.96
N TYR A 369 -10.76 -20.65 18.44
CA TYR A 369 -11.90 -19.89 17.94
C TYR A 369 -11.40 -18.58 17.35
N LEU A 370 -11.73 -18.31 16.09
CA LEU A 370 -11.43 -17.05 15.43
C LEU A 370 -12.76 -16.34 15.14
N PHE A 371 -12.85 -15.07 15.53
CA PHE A 371 -14.06 -14.27 15.39
C PHE A 371 -13.85 -13.19 14.33
N GLN A 372 -14.81 -13.07 13.42
CA GLN A 372 -14.89 -11.95 12.47
C GLN A 372 -16.35 -11.57 12.29
N ASN A 373 -16.69 -10.34 12.67
CA ASN A 373 -18.05 -9.82 12.73
C ASN A 373 -18.98 -10.78 13.50
N ASN A 374 -19.98 -11.35 12.83
CA ASN A 374 -20.95 -12.28 13.41
C ASN A 374 -20.68 -13.74 13.00
N THR A 375 -19.45 -14.02 12.58
CA THR A 375 -19.03 -15.33 12.12
C THR A 375 -17.90 -15.83 13.02
N VAL A 376 -17.98 -17.10 13.40
CA VAL A 376 -16.95 -17.77 14.18
C VAL A 376 -16.43 -18.97 13.39
N TRP A 377 -15.12 -19.12 13.37
CA TRP A 377 -14.43 -20.32 12.92
C TRP A 377 -13.95 -21.06 14.15
N ARG A 378 -14.03 -22.40 14.10
CA ARG A 378 -13.53 -23.26 15.17
C ARG A 378 -12.60 -24.30 14.57
N TYR A 379 -11.42 -24.45 15.16
CA TYR A 379 -10.40 -25.36 14.70
C TYR A 379 -10.11 -26.43 15.73
N ASN A 380 -10.06 -27.69 15.32
CA ASN A 380 -9.40 -28.77 16.05
C ASN A 380 -7.91 -28.71 15.78
N ARG A 381 -7.15 -28.21 16.76
CA ARG A 381 -5.77 -27.77 16.51
C ARG A 381 -5.73 -26.75 15.37
N PHE A 382 -5.19 -27.08 14.21
CA PHE A 382 -5.18 -26.21 13.01
C PHE A 382 -6.17 -26.65 11.92
N LYS A 383 -6.98 -27.68 12.16
CA LYS A 383 -7.94 -28.19 11.19
C LYS A 383 -9.34 -27.63 11.45
N LEU A 384 -9.93 -26.98 10.45
CA LEU A 384 -11.28 -26.41 10.56
C LEU A 384 -12.30 -27.52 10.91
N ASP A 385 -13.07 -27.30 11.97
CA ASP A 385 -14.09 -28.27 12.39
C ASP A 385 -15.25 -28.29 11.39
N ARG A 386 -15.78 -29.49 11.13
CA ARG A 386 -16.94 -29.66 10.24
C ARG A 386 -18.12 -28.83 10.74
N GLY A 387 -18.75 -28.11 9.81
CA GLY A 387 -19.87 -27.23 10.11
C GLY A 387 -19.47 -25.83 10.58
N TYR A 388 -18.17 -25.49 10.56
CA TYR A 388 -17.67 -24.12 10.66
C TYR A 388 -17.15 -23.65 9.29
N PRO A 389 -17.13 -22.32 9.02
CA PRO A 389 -17.58 -21.24 9.89
C PRO A 389 -19.09 -21.26 10.16
N LYS A 390 -19.48 -20.75 11.33
CA LYS A 390 -20.89 -20.58 11.70
C LYS A 390 -21.19 -19.10 11.86
N ARG A 391 -22.32 -18.67 11.29
CA ARG A 391 -22.94 -17.41 11.70
C ARG A 391 -23.58 -17.62 13.06
N ILE A 392 -23.44 -16.64 13.94
CA ILE A 392 -24.05 -16.65 15.26
C ILE A 392 -25.44 -16.03 15.14
N VAL A 393 -26.49 -16.84 15.38
CA VAL A 393 -27.87 -16.52 14.94
C VAL A 393 -28.82 -16.22 16.11
N GLY A 394 -28.49 -16.64 17.35
CA GLY A 394 -29.40 -16.59 18.51
C GLY A 394 -29.94 -15.19 18.89
N ARG A 395 -29.15 -14.14 18.64
CA ARG A 395 -29.42 -12.68 18.53
C ARG A 395 -28.05 -12.02 18.80
N VAL A 396 -27.52 -11.35 17.77
CA VAL A 396 -26.13 -10.88 17.56
C VAL A 396 -25.35 -10.53 18.84
N PHE A 397 -24.03 -10.79 18.80
CA PHE A 397 -23.10 -10.39 19.85
C PHE A 397 -23.47 -9.03 20.50
N PRO A 398 -23.66 -8.98 21.83
CA PRO A 398 -24.10 -7.76 22.51
C PRO A 398 -23.27 -6.53 22.16
N GLU A 399 -21.96 -6.72 21.98
CA GLU A 399 -21.07 -5.80 21.30
C GLU A 399 -20.20 -6.60 20.33
N LYS A 400 -19.72 -5.95 19.26
CA LYS A 400 -18.75 -6.56 18.35
C LYS A 400 -17.52 -7.04 19.16
N PRO A 401 -17.07 -8.31 18.99
CA PRO A 401 -15.85 -8.80 19.63
C PRO A 401 -14.67 -7.87 19.33
N ARG A 402 -13.83 -7.62 20.33
CA ARG A 402 -12.56 -6.90 20.19
C ARG A 402 -11.39 -7.68 20.77
N SER A 403 -11.67 -8.53 21.74
CA SER A 403 -10.77 -9.58 22.20
C SER A 403 -11.58 -10.69 22.84
N ALA A 404 -10.98 -11.87 22.95
CA ALA A 404 -11.62 -13.00 23.62
C ALA A 404 -10.58 -13.84 24.36
N ALA A 405 -11.00 -14.53 25.41
CA ALA A 405 -10.12 -15.46 26.11
C ALA A 405 -10.94 -16.56 26.79
N PHE A 406 -10.41 -17.78 26.77
CA PHE A 406 -10.87 -18.83 27.67
C PHE A 406 -10.17 -18.71 29.00
N LEU A 407 -10.92 -18.57 30.09
CA LEU A 407 -10.39 -18.59 31.44
C LEU A 407 -11.00 -19.75 32.21
N LYS A 408 -10.14 -20.57 32.79
CA LYS A 408 -10.51 -21.62 33.73
C LYS A 408 -10.45 -21.06 35.14
N ASP A 409 -11.59 -21.05 35.82
CA ASP A 409 -11.68 -20.52 37.17
C ASP A 409 -11.21 -21.53 38.24
N GLN A 410 -11.20 -21.08 39.49
CA GLN A 410 -10.83 -21.90 40.66
C GLN A 410 -11.74 -23.12 40.91
N TYR A 411 -12.89 -23.22 40.23
CA TYR A 411 -13.84 -24.33 40.34
C TYR A 411 -13.75 -25.29 39.15
N ASP A 412 -12.66 -25.24 38.39
CA ASP A 412 -12.44 -26.00 37.16
C ASP A 412 -13.48 -25.70 36.05
N ILE A 413 -14.15 -24.54 36.11
CA ILE A 413 -15.12 -24.13 35.08
C ILE A 413 -14.43 -23.22 34.06
N THR A 414 -14.29 -23.73 32.84
CA THR A 414 -13.77 -22.97 31.70
C THR A 414 -14.87 -22.14 31.05
N ARG A 415 -14.69 -20.82 31.01
CA ARG A 415 -15.61 -19.87 30.35
C ARG A 415 -14.90 -19.12 29.24
N LEU A 416 -15.63 -18.85 28.15
CA LEU A 416 -15.18 -17.98 27.07
C LEU A 416 -15.71 -16.58 27.32
N PHE A 417 -14.81 -15.68 27.69
CA PHE A 417 -15.10 -14.26 27.80
C PHE A 417 -14.85 -13.59 26.45
N ILE A 418 -15.79 -12.74 26.02
CA ILE A 418 -15.65 -11.91 24.83
C ILE A 418 -15.84 -10.46 25.25
N PHE A 419 -14.83 -9.63 24.95
CA PHE A 419 -14.78 -8.22 25.32
C PHE A 419 -15.11 -7.36 24.10
N GLY A 420 -16.02 -6.42 24.28
CA GLY A 420 -16.38 -5.39 23.32
C GLY A 420 -15.73 -4.04 23.64
N ALA A 421 -16.37 -2.95 23.22
CA ALA A 421 -15.91 -1.59 23.44
C ALA A 421 -16.11 -1.13 24.90
N THR A 422 -17.26 -1.44 25.50
CA THR A 422 -17.59 -1.01 26.87
C THR A 422 -18.06 -2.16 27.75
N GLN A 423 -18.53 -3.24 27.13
CA GLN A 423 -19.07 -4.38 27.82
C GLN A 423 -18.34 -5.67 27.46
N PHE A 424 -18.55 -6.70 28.25
CA PHE A 424 -18.11 -8.06 27.94
C PHE A 424 -19.24 -9.04 28.24
N TYR A 425 -19.17 -10.22 27.62
CA TYR A 425 -20.14 -11.28 27.81
C TYR A 425 -19.47 -12.65 27.78
N VAL A 426 -20.11 -13.62 28.45
CA VAL A 426 -19.69 -15.02 28.42
C VAL A 426 -20.53 -15.75 27.38
N TRP A 427 -19.89 -16.33 26.38
CA TRP A 427 -20.58 -17.05 25.30
C TRP A 427 -20.31 -18.55 25.37
N ASN A 428 -21.36 -19.36 25.25
CA ASN A 428 -21.27 -20.81 25.21
C ASN A 428 -21.31 -21.29 23.75
N PRO A 429 -20.19 -21.79 23.19
CA PRO A 429 -20.13 -22.20 21.78
C PRO A 429 -20.89 -23.49 21.47
N VAL A 430 -21.27 -24.28 22.49
CA VAL A 430 -22.04 -25.52 22.32
C VAL A 430 -23.52 -25.22 22.20
N LEU A 431 -24.03 -24.33 23.06
CA LEU A 431 -25.43 -23.93 23.07
C LEU A 431 -25.73 -22.76 22.12
N ASP A 432 -24.69 -22.09 21.61
CA ASP A 432 -24.77 -20.83 20.86
C ASP A 432 -25.58 -19.75 21.61
N MET A 433 -25.28 -19.57 22.90
CA MET A 433 -25.98 -18.64 23.78
C MET A 433 -25.04 -17.85 24.68
N VAL A 434 -25.40 -16.59 24.95
CA VAL A 434 -24.79 -15.77 25.99
C VAL A 434 -25.32 -16.22 27.35
N ALA A 435 -24.43 -16.35 28.34
CA ALA A 435 -24.82 -16.75 29.69
C ALA A 435 -25.74 -15.71 30.35
N SER A 436 -26.64 -16.17 31.22
CA SER A 436 -27.54 -15.30 31.97
C SER A 436 -26.78 -14.27 32.82
N GLY A 437 -27.25 -13.03 32.85
CA GLY A 437 -26.62 -11.92 33.57
C GLY A 437 -25.48 -11.22 32.82
N TYR A 438 -25.37 -11.43 31.51
CA TYR A 438 -24.49 -10.72 30.57
C TYR A 438 -25.32 -10.05 29.44
N PRO A 439 -24.80 -8.99 28.80
CA PRO A 439 -23.48 -8.38 28.98
C PRO A 439 -23.33 -7.62 30.30
N ARG A 440 -22.08 -7.40 30.72
CA ARG A 440 -21.71 -6.58 31.89
C ARG A 440 -20.73 -5.49 31.49
N ASN A 441 -20.75 -4.36 32.20
CA ASN A 441 -19.77 -3.30 32.01
C ASN A 441 -18.36 -3.80 32.38
N THR A 442 -17.39 -3.60 31.49
CA THR A 442 -16.01 -4.07 31.68
C THR A 442 -15.35 -3.40 32.88
N THR A 443 -15.44 -2.08 33.01
CA THR A 443 -14.71 -1.33 34.06
C THR A 443 -15.33 -1.51 35.44
N GLU A 444 -16.63 -1.79 35.51
CA GLU A 444 -17.33 -2.06 36.78
C GLU A 444 -17.04 -3.46 37.31
N TYR A 445 -16.94 -4.45 36.43
CA TYR A 445 -16.69 -5.84 36.83
C TYR A 445 -15.21 -6.14 37.01
N TRP A 446 -14.38 -5.71 36.06
CA TRP A 446 -12.93 -5.86 36.09
C TRP A 446 -12.30 -4.60 36.67
N GLU A 447 -12.44 -4.41 37.99
CA GLU A 447 -11.94 -3.23 38.69
C GLU A 447 -10.46 -2.98 38.37
N GLY A 448 -10.16 -1.79 37.84
CA GLY A 448 -8.80 -1.39 37.43
C GLY A 448 -8.44 -1.71 35.97
N LEU A 449 -9.28 -2.45 35.23
CA LEU A 449 -9.11 -2.65 33.79
C LEU A 449 -9.80 -1.52 33.01
N PRO A 450 -9.13 -0.85 32.06
CA PRO A 450 -9.79 0.15 31.23
C PRO A 450 -10.72 -0.49 30.18
N LYS A 451 -11.65 0.30 29.65
CA LYS A 451 -12.58 -0.14 28.59
C LYS A 451 -11.83 -0.56 27.30
N ALA A 452 -12.46 -1.40 26.48
CA ALA A 452 -11.93 -1.85 25.19
C ALA A 452 -10.47 -2.38 25.23
N PRO A 453 -10.17 -3.43 26.05
CA PRO A 453 -8.84 -4.05 26.01
C PRO A 453 -8.50 -4.48 24.58
N LYS A 454 -7.26 -4.22 24.17
CA LYS A 454 -6.79 -4.52 22.82
C LYS A 454 -6.54 -6.00 22.61
N ALA A 455 -6.15 -6.73 23.66
CA ALA A 455 -6.08 -8.18 23.64
C ALA A 455 -6.43 -8.74 25.02
N ALA A 456 -6.94 -9.97 25.04
CA ALA A 456 -7.16 -10.75 26.25
C ALA A 456 -6.62 -12.16 25.98
N THR A 457 -5.81 -12.71 26.87
CA THR A 457 -5.23 -14.05 26.67
C THR A 457 -5.03 -14.73 28.00
N SER A 458 -5.43 -16.00 28.09
CA SER A 458 -5.00 -16.84 29.20
C SER A 458 -3.65 -17.45 28.86
N TRP A 459 -2.70 -17.28 29.77
CA TRP A 459 -1.33 -17.72 29.54
C TRP A 459 -1.00 -19.02 30.26
N LYS A 460 0.21 -19.52 30.06
CA LYS A 460 0.70 -20.80 30.58
C LYS A 460 0.71 -20.91 32.11
N ASP A 461 0.70 -19.78 32.81
CA ASP A 461 0.66 -19.71 34.26
C ASP A 461 -0.78 -19.69 34.82
N GLY A 462 -1.80 -19.83 33.96
CA GLY A 462 -3.21 -19.91 34.34
C GLY A 462 -3.89 -18.57 34.60
N TYR A 463 -3.17 -17.46 34.48
CA TYR A 463 -3.74 -16.12 34.66
C TYR A 463 -4.29 -15.56 33.36
N LEU A 464 -5.24 -14.64 33.48
CA LEU A 464 -5.75 -13.86 32.37
C LEU A 464 -4.95 -12.57 32.24
N TYR A 465 -4.40 -12.32 31.06
CA TYR A 465 -3.66 -11.10 30.73
C TYR A 465 -4.49 -10.23 29.80
N PHE A 466 -4.47 -8.93 30.04
CA PHE A 466 -5.05 -7.93 29.16
C PHE A 466 -3.97 -6.99 28.66
N ILE A 467 -4.09 -6.56 27.40
CA ILE A 467 -3.22 -5.55 26.82
C ILE A 467 -4.09 -4.33 26.51
N HIS A 468 -3.68 -3.16 26.96
CA HIS A 468 -4.32 -1.90 26.58
C HIS A 468 -3.28 -0.80 26.46
N ALA A 469 -3.24 -0.18 25.28
CA ALA A 469 -2.28 0.87 24.93
C ALA A 469 -0.83 0.41 25.17
N GLU A 470 -0.11 1.06 26.07
CA GLU A 470 1.32 0.82 26.35
C GLU A 470 1.52 -0.09 27.57
N ASN A 471 0.43 -0.65 28.10
CA ASN A 471 0.42 -1.39 29.35
C ASN A 471 -0.22 -2.76 29.21
N TYR A 472 0.19 -3.68 30.07
CA TYR A 472 -0.48 -4.96 30.28
C TYR A 472 -0.94 -5.12 31.72
N TYR A 473 -2.03 -5.85 31.90
CA TYR A 473 -2.71 -6.11 33.15
C TYR A 473 -2.74 -7.62 33.36
N LYS A 474 -2.69 -8.06 34.62
CA LYS A 474 -2.79 -9.47 34.99
C LYS A 474 -3.94 -9.63 35.97
N ALA A 475 -4.89 -10.48 35.63
CA ALA A 475 -6.07 -10.75 36.44
C ALA A 475 -6.02 -12.15 37.04
N ASP A 476 -6.48 -12.25 38.29
CA ASP A 476 -6.58 -13.49 39.03
C ASP A 476 -7.73 -14.37 38.51
N PRO A 477 -7.50 -15.66 38.23
CA PRO A 477 -8.52 -16.55 37.66
C PRO A 477 -9.66 -16.90 38.62
N GLY A 478 -9.47 -16.79 39.94
CA GLY A 478 -10.49 -17.11 40.94
C GLY A 478 -11.38 -15.92 41.30
N THR A 479 -10.79 -14.73 41.37
CA THR A 479 -11.49 -13.51 41.81
C THR A 479 -11.86 -12.56 40.66
N TYR A 480 -11.29 -12.77 39.46
CA TYR A 480 -11.43 -11.88 38.30
C TYR A 480 -10.95 -10.43 38.55
N LYS A 481 -10.14 -10.21 39.58
CA LYS A 481 -9.59 -8.89 39.91
C LYS A 481 -8.22 -8.69 39.28
N ILE A 482 -7.91 -7.46 38.88
CA ILE A 482 -6.54 -7.08 38.50
C ILE A 482 -5.64 -7.20 39.72
N LEU A 483 -4.50 -7.88 39.56
CA LEU A 483 -3.56 -8.11 40.64
C LEU A 483 -2.87 -6.81 41.09
N PRO A 484 -2.51 -6.68 42.38
CA PRO A 484 -1.69 -5.57 42.86
C PRO A 484 -0.38 -5.42 42.07
N GLY A 485 0.00 -4.18 41.77
CA GLY A 485 1.21 -3.87 40.98
C GLY A 485 1.03 -3.96 39.47
N TYR A 486 -0.21 -4.04 38.98
CA TYR A 486 -0.60 -3.86 37.58
C TYR A 486 -1.47 -2.60 37.42
N PRO A 487 -1.45 -1.93 36.25
CA PRO A 487 -0.74 -2.30 35.02
C PRO A 487 0.79 -2.21 35.12
N LYS A 488 1.46 -2.95 34.23
CA LYS A 488 2.91 -2.83 33.98
C LYS A 488 3.15 -2.41 32.52
N PRO A 489 4.27 -1.71 32.22
CA PRO A 489 4.61 -1.34 30.85
C PRO A 489 4.80 -2.57 29.96
N MET A 490 4.40 -2.48 28.71
CA MET A 490 4.72 -3.48 27.69
C MET A 490 6.24 -3.60 27.48
N PRO A 491 6.75 -4.80 27.12
CA PRO A 491 6.03 -6.04 26.92
C PRO A 491 6.01 -6.92 28.19
N PRO A 492 5.05 -7.85 28.33
CA PRO A 492 5.09 -8.84 29.40
C PRO A 492 6.35 -9.73 29.28
N PRO A 493 6.85 -10.33 30.38
CA PRO A 493 8.12 -11.07 30.39
C PRO A 493 8.19 -12.26 29.40
N TRP A 494 7.04 -12.77 28.98
CA TRP A 494 6.93 -13.88 28.03
C TRP A 494 6.89 -13.42 26.56
N MET A 495 6.99 -12.12 26.29
CA MET A 495 7.03 -11.53 24.94
C MET A 495 8.32 -10.73 24.75
N LYS A 496 9.32 -11.32 24.09
CA LYS A 496 10.66 -10.76 23.88
C LYS A 496 10.88 -10.31 22.43
N GLY A 497 11.83 -9.41 22.22
CA GLY A 497 12.24 -8.98 20.86
C GLY A 497 11.20 -8.14 20.10
N VAL A 498 10.23 -7.56 20.81
CA VAL A 498 9.18 -6.67 20.27
C VAL A 498 9.44 -5.19 20.53
N CYS A 499 10.43 -4.92 21.37
CA CYS A 499 11.10 -3.66 21.66
C CYS A 499 12.58 -4.02 21.91
#